data_AF-A0A1I8D4W1-F1
#
_entry.id   AF-A0A1I8D4W1-F1
#
_cell.length_a   1.000
_cell.length_b   1.000
_cell.length_c   1.000
_cell.angle_alpha   90.00
_cell.angle_beta   90.00
_cell.angle_gamma   90.00
#
_symmetry.space_group_name_H-M   'P 1'
#
loop_
_entity.id
_entity.type
_entity.pdbx_description
1 polymer ?
#
loop_
_entity_poly.entity_id
_entity_poly.type
_entity_poly.pdbx_seq_one_letter_code
_entity_poly.pdbx_strand_id
1 'polypeptide(L)'
;MKVRRDSEAQFHMSKVARDGFARTGRGSVNFRINTVSKAKQYLNAGWEVFNGIDYKSLLFYYPIQALENQQKEQSLIKLCKQYNAKEKFILSVSVIAEVENIPETPPNERTDYINITSRGKQPYSPTIINASNV
;
A
#
# COMPACT_ATOMS: atom_id res chain seq x y z
N MET A 1 -7.94 15.91 4.26
CA MET A 1 -6.78 16.24 5.09
C MET A 1 -5.49 15.72 4.45
N LYS A 2 -4.44 16.51 4.43
CA LYS A 2 -3.06 16.10 4.07
C LYS A 2 -2.19 16.34 5.29
N VAL A 3 -1.21 15.47 5.59
CA VAL A 3 -0.30 15.65 6.76
C VAL A 3 0.29 17.07 6.81
N ARG A 4 0.74 17.62 5.67
CA ARG A 4 1.26 18.99 5.58
C ARG A 4 0.28 20.13 5.96
N ARG A 5 -1.00 19.81 6.15
CA ARG A 5 -2.07 20.73 6.57
C ARG A 5 -2.66 20.36 7.93
N ASP A 6 -2.17 19.29 8.54
CA ASP A 6 -2.57 18.82 9.86
C ASP A 6 -1.48 19.20 10.86
N SER A 7 -1.75 20.22 11.68
CA SER A 7 -0.80 20.77 12.65
C SER A 7 -0.47 19.79 13.77
N GLU A 8 -1.42 18.96 14.18
CA GLU A 8 -1.25 18.03 15.28
C GLU A 8 -0.43 16.83 14.83
N ALA A 9 -0.73 16.29 13.65
CA ALA A 9 0.12 15.29 13.00
C ALA A 9 1.56 15.82 12.83
N GLN A 10 1.73 17.06 12.36
CA GLN A 10 3.05 17.67 12.22
C GLN A 10 3.78 17.84 13.54
N PHE A 11 3.08 18.22 14.62
CA PHE A 11 3.67 18.34 15.95
C PHE A 11 4.22 17.00 16.43
N HIS A 12 3.42 15.94 16.40
CA HIS A 12 3.85 14.60 16.83
C HIS A 12 4.97 14.05 15.94
N MET A 13 4.86 14.18 14.62
CA MET A 13 5.90 13.74 13.69
C MET A 13 7.22 14.49 13.91
N SER A 14 7.18 15.80 14.15
CA SER A 14 8.37 16.61 14.41
C SER A 14 9.03 16.24 15.74
N LYS A 15 8.24 15.88 16.76
CA LYS A 15 8.75 15.36 18.03
C LYS A 15 9.52 14.06 17.82
N VAL A 16 8.91 13.08 17.14
CA VAL A 16 9.56 11.80 16.83
C VAL A 16 10.80 11.98 15.96
N ALA A 17 10.77 12.92 15.00
CA ALA A 17 11.90 13.22 14.12
C ALA A 17 13.11 13.75 14.90
N ARG A 18 12.89 14.73 15.79
CA ARG A 18 13.95 15.32 16.63
C ARG A 18 14.57 14.29 17.57
N ASP A 19 13.72 13.52 18.27
CA ASP A 19 14.17 12.50 19.21
C ASP A 19 14.96 11.39 18.49
N GLY A 20 14.47 10.95 17.32
CA GLY A 20 15.14 9.95 16.50
C GLY A 20 16.49 10.45 15.96
N PHE A 21 16.52 11.69 15.47
CA PHE A 21 17.73 12.31 14.95
C PHE A 21 18.81 12.44 16.03
N ALA A 22 18.46 12.92 17.22
CA ALA A 22 19.39 13.07 18.33
C ALA A 22 20.04 11.74 18.74
N ARG A 23 19.31 10.61 18.63
CA ARG A 23 19.81 9.28 19.02
C ARG A 23 20.60 8.58 17.91
N THR A 24 20.17 8.69 16.66
CA THR A 24 20.60 7.78 15.58
C THR A 24 21.06 8.49 14.30
N GLY A 25 21.16 9.82 14.32
CA GLY A 25 21.56 10.60 13.15
C GLY A 25 20.43 10.72 12.13
N ARG A 26 20.74 10.93 10.85
CA ARG A 26 19.72 11.21 9.82
C ARG A 26 18.80 10.01 9.56
N GLY A 27 17.57 10.32 9.17
CA GLY A 27 16.52 9.35 8.92
C GLY A 27 15.19 10.00 8.52
N SER A 28 14.12 9.21 8.57
CA SER A 28 12.75 9.64 8.27
C SER A 28 11.77 9.18 9.34
N VAL A 29 10.68 9.94 9.51
CA VAL A 29 9.52 9.49 10.29
C VAL A 29 8.54 8.82 9.34
N ASN A 30 8.01 7.67 9.74
CA ASN A 30 7.00 6.92 9.03
C ASN A 30 5.70 6.93 9.84
N PHE A 31 4.64 7.52 9.28
CA PHE A 31 3.30 7.47 9.86
C PHE A 31 2.55 6.26 9.31
N ARG A 32 2.18 5.33 10.21
CA ARG A 32 1.49 4.08 9.94
C ARG A 32 0.04 4.16 10.38
N ILE A 33 -0.85 3.88 9.45
CA ILE A 33 -2.28 3.71 9.71
C ILE A 33 -2.60 2.25 9.36
N ASN A 34 -3.10 1.51 10.34
CA ASN A 34 -3.23 0.05 10.31
C ASN A 34 -4.47 -0.50 9.59
N THR A 35 -5.39 0.38 9.19
CA THR A 35 -6.58 -0.02 8.41
C THR A 35 -6.90 1.01 7.35
N VAL A 36 -7.47 0.55 6.24
CA VAL A 36 -7.99 1.44 5.19
C VAL A 36 -9.10 2.34 5.73
N SER A 37 -9.95 1.83 6.62
CA SER A 37 -11.03 2.61 7.24
C SER A 37 -10.48 3.81 8.02
N LYS A 38 -9.49 3.60 8.92
CA LYS A 38 -8.86 4.72 9.64
C LYS A 38 -8.12 5.67 8.71
N ALA A 39 -7.48 5.17 7.66
CA ALA A 39 -6.81 6.03 6.69
C ALA A 39 -7.81 6.95 5.98
N LYS A 40 -8.98 6.42 5.58
CA LYS A 40 -10.07 7.21 5.01
C LYS A 40 -10.63 8.23 6.00
N GLN A 41 -10.85 7.83 7.26
CA GLN A 41 -11.29 8.75 8.30
C GLN A 41 -10.27 9.89 8.50
N TYR A 42 -8.97 9.56 8.59
CA TYR A 42 -7.91 10.56 8.70
C TYR A 42 -7.90 11.53 7.51
N LEU A 43 -8.15 11.05 6.29
CA LEU A 43 -8.28 11.90 5.11
C LEU A 43 -9.45 12.89 5.20
N ASN A 44 -10.42 12.70 6.09
CA ASN A 44 -11.53 13.64 6.29
C ASN A 44 -11.29 14.54 7.50
N ALA A 45 -10.99 13.94 8.64
CA ALA A 45 -10.97 14.54 9.98
C ALA A 45 -9.56 14.95 10.46
N GLY A 46 -8.50 14.36 9.92
CA GLY A 46 -7.14 14.58 10.40
C GLY A 46 -6.85 13.81 11.69
N TRP A 47 -5.90 14.30 12.48
CA TRP A 47 -5.32 13.61 13.62
C TRP A 47 -6.33 13.22 14.71
N GLU A 48 -7.46 13.93 14.82
CA GLU A 48 -8.52 13.66 15.80
C GLU A 48 -9.05 12.22 15.76
N VAL A 49 -8.95 11.57 14.60
CA VAL A 49 -9.30 10.14 14.40
C VAL A 49 -8.47 9.21 15.30
N PHE A 50 -7.32 9.67 15.76
CA PHE A 50 -6.39 8.93 16.62
C PHE A 50 -6.42 9.41 18.08
N ASN A 51 -7.40 10.21 18.48
CA ASN A 51 -7.55 10.63 19.88
C ASN A 51 -7.64 9.41 20.81
N GLY A 52 -6.87 9.45 21.90
CA GLY A 52 -6.74 8.34 22.85
C GLY A 52 -5.80 7.21 22.41
N ILE A 53 -5.22 7.27 21.20
CA ILE A 53 -4.19 6.34 20.74
C ILE A 53 -2.81 6.94 21.02
N ASP A 54 -1.89 6.15 21.58
CA ASP A 54 -0.50 6.59 21.75
C ASP A 54 0.14 6.82 20.38
N TYR A 55 0.57 8.05 20.11
CA TYR A 55 1.22 8.43 18.87
C TYR A 55 2.48 7.59 18.57
N LYS A 56 3.14 7.04 19.59
CA LYS A 56 4.30 6.14 19.41
C LYS A 56 3.94 4.81 18.76
N SER A 57 2.68 4.40 18.83
CA SER A 57 2.17 3.22 18.10
C SER A 57 1.92 3.51 16.62
N LEU A 58 1.86 4.78 16.22
CA LEU A 58 1.56 5.23 14.87
C LEU A 58 2.80 5.77 14.13
N LEU A 59 3.74 6.37 14.86
CA LEU A 59 4.88 7.08 14.31
C LEU A 59 6.20 6.38 14.62
N PHE A 60 6.93 6.02 13.56
CA PHE A 60 8.15 5.23 13.65
C PHE A 60 9.31 5.99 13.02
N TYR A 61 10.41 6.14 13.76
CA TYR A 61 11.63 6.72 13.21
C TYR A 61 12.48 5.63 12.56
N TYR A 62 12.92 5.89 11.33
CA TYR A 62 13.81 5.02 10.56
C TYR A 62 15.12 5.74 10.26
N PRO A 63 16.24 5.37 10.93
CA PRO A 63 17.55 5.89 10.57
C PRO A 63 17.98 5.39 9.19
N ILE A 64 18.87 6.14 8.51
CA ILE A 64 19.32 5.80 7.16
C ILE A 64 19.80 4.35 7.05
N GLN A 65 20.59 3.88 8.01
CA GLN A 65 21.10 2.50 8.03
C GLN A 65 19.96 1.46 8.02
N ALA A 66 18.88 1.71 8.76
CA ALA A 66 17.72 0.82 8.77
C ALA A 66 16.96 0.87 7.43
N LEU A 67 16.86 2.04 6.80
CA LEU A 67 16.25 2.18 5.47
C LEU A 67 17.05 1.42 4.40
N GLU A 68 18.38 1.49 4.46
CA GLU A 68 19.29 0.77 3.56
C GLU A 68 19.21 -0.74 3.76
N ASN A 69 19.28 -1.20 5.01
CA ASN A 69 19.22 -2.64 5.33
C ASN A 69 17.88 -3.27 4.94
N GLN A 70 16.78 -2.53 5.07
CA GLN A 70 15.44 -2.99 4.66
C GLN A 70 15.15 -2.78 3.17
N GLN A 71 16.15 -2.35 2.38
CA GLN A 71 16.02 -2.06 0.95
C GLN A 71 14.79 -1.19 0.65
N LYS A 72 14.56 -0.16 1.48
CA LYS A 72 13.49 0.81 1.25
C LYS A 72 13.76 1.59 -0.04
N GLU A 73 12.74 2.32 -0.47
CA GLU A 73 12.76 3.08 -1.72
C GLU A 73 14.00 4.01 -1.79
N GLN A 74 14.72 3.94 -2.91
CA GLN A 74 16.05 4.56 -3.05
C GLN A 74 16.00 6.08 -3.05
N SER A 75 14.93 6.69 -3.58
CA SER A 75 14.74 8.14 -3.54
C SER A 75 14.55 8.64 -2.10
N LEU A 76 13.87 7.89 -1.22
CA LEU A 76 13.76 8.20 0.21
C LEU A 76 15.13 8.17 0.89
N ILE A 77 15.93 7.14 0.63
CA ILE A 77 17.30 7.02 1.18
C ILE A 77 18.15 8.21 0.71
N LYS A 78 18.10 8.54 -0.58
CA LYS A 78 18.81 9.68 -1.17
C LYS A 78 18.38 11.00 -0.53
N LEU A 79 17.07 11.23 -0.36
CA LEU A 79 16.55 12.41 0.32
C LEU A 79 17.05 12.50 1.76
N CYS A 80 17.03 11.39 2.50
CA CYS A 80 17.51 11.33 3.88
C CYS A 80 19.02 11.66 3.99
N LYS A 81 19.82 11.28 2.98
CA LYS A 81 21.24 11.62 2.93
C LYS A 81 21.50 13.09 2.63
N GLN A 82 20.62 13.77 1.90
CA GLN A 82 20.88 15.10 1.34
C GLN A 82 20.30 16.28 2.14
N TYR A 83 19.29 16.05 2.98
CA TYR A 83 18.64 17.16 3.69
C TYR A 83 19.49 17.74 4.84
N ASN A 84 19.30 19.05 5.10
CA ASN A 84 19.81 19.69 6.30
C ASN A 84 18.84 19.46 7.48
N ALA A 85 19.24 18.61 8.43
CA ALA A 85 18.45 18.28 9.61
C ALA A 85 18.26 19.46 10.60
N LYS A 86 19.01 20.55 10.44
CA LYS A 86 18.79 21.79 11.20
C LYS A 86 17.60 22.60 10.67
N GLU A 87 17.23 22.39 9.42
CA GLU A 87 16.18 23.18 8.74
C GLU A 87 14.90 22.39 8.52
N LYS A 88 15.01 21.09 8.19
CA LYS A 88 13.86 20.25 7.85
C LYS A 88 14.09 18.81 8.24
N PHE A 89 13.01 18.06 8.45
CA PHE A 89 13.03 16.61 8.58
C PHE A 89 12.30 15.95 7.41
N ILE A 90 12.71 14.73 7.05
CA ILE A 90 12.02 13.94 6.04
C ILE A 90 10.87 13.20 6.69
N LEU A 91 9.65 13.50 6.23
CA LEU A 91 8.42 12.86 6.67
C LEU A 91 7.90 11.94 5.57
N SER A 92 7.69 10.68 5.90
CA SER A 92 7.13 9.66 5.03
C SER A 92 5.83 9.11 5.64
N VAL A 93 4.89 8.73 4.79
CA VAL A 93 3.60 8.17 5.24
C VAL A 93 3.39 6.86 4.49
N SER A 94 2.95 5.83 5.21
CA SER A 94 2.58 4.56 4.62
C SER A 94 1.32 4.03 5.29
N VAL A 95 0.35 3.60 4.49
CA VAL A 95 -0.81 2.88 5.00
C VAL A 95 -0.47 1.40 5.00
N ILE A 96 -0.61 0.76 6.15
CA ILE A 96 -0.53 -0.70 6.27
C ILE A 96 -1.97 -1.17 6.33
N ALA A 97 -2.45 -1.79 5.27
CA ALA A 97 -3.73 -2.46 5.29
C ALA A 97 -3.48 -3.92 5.60
N GLU A 98 -3.93 -4.38 6.77
CA GLU A 98 -4.11 -5.82 6.99
C GLU A 98 -5.25 -6.26 6.06
N VAL A 99 -4.91 -7.01 5.02
CA VAL A 99 -5.88 -7.56 4.08
C VAL A 99 -6.43 -8.82 4.73
N GLU A 100 -7.54 -8.70 5.47
CA GLU A 100 -8.21 -9.85 6.09
C GLU A 100 -8.62 -10.93 5.08
N ASN A 101 -8.76 -10.58 3.79
CA ASN A 101 -9.10 -11.51 2.72
C ASN A 101 -8.18 -11.29 1.52
N ILE A 102 -7.04 -11.99 1.50
CA ILE A 102 -6.30 -12.20 0.25
C ILE A 102 -7.25 -13.05 -0.61
N PRO A 103 -7.73 -12.59 -1.78
CA PRO A 103 -8.50 -13.45 -2.65
C PRO A 103 -7.63 -14.69 -2.97
N GLU A 104 -8.07 -15.86 -2.52
CA GLU A 104 -7.42 -17.11 -2.85
C GLU A 104 -7.46 -17.29 -4.37
N THR A 105 -6.31 -17.09 -5.00
CA THR A 105 -6.02 -17.43 -6.39
C THR A 105 -6.75 -16.52 -7.42
N PRO A 106 -6.08 -16.10 -8.52
CA PRO A 106 -6.80 -15.49 -9.64
C PRO A 106 -7.91 -16.45 -10.14
N PRO A 107 -9.02 -15.94 -10.68
CA PRO A 107 -10.04 -16.79 -11.28
C PRO A 107 -9.36 -17.68 -12.32
N ASN A 108 -9.51 -19.01 -12.21
CA ASN A 108 -9.03 -19.94 -13.22
C ASN A 108 -9.44 -19.41 -14.61
N GLU A 109 -8.45 -19.07 -15.44
CA GLU A 109 -8.70 -18.88 -16.87
C GLU A 109 -9.34 -20.19 -17.34
N ARG A 110 -10.63 -20.13 -17.68
CA ARG A 110 -11.36 -21.28 -18.21
C ARG A 110 -10.54 -21.82 -19.37
N THR A 111 -9.93 -22.96 -19.12
CA THR A 111 -9.16 -23.71 -20.10
C THR A 111 -10.16 -24.40 -21.01
N ASP A 112 -10.90 -23.62 -21.80
CA ASP A 112 -11.75 -24.12 -22.87
C ASP A 112 -10.85 -24.41 -24.09
N TYR A 113 -9.79 -25.20 -23.91
CA TYR A 113 -9.07 -25.83 -25.02
C TYR A 113 -9.79 -27.12 -25.35
N ILE A 114 -10.61 -27.03 -26.39
CA ILE A 114 -11.27 -28.13 -27.08
C ILE A 114 -10.17 -29.10 -27.55
N ASN A 115 -9.96 -30.19 -26.81
CA ASN A 115 -9.15 -31.31 -27.31
C ASN A 115 -9.98 -32.08 -28.34
N ILE A 116 -9.80 -31.71 -29.60
CA ILE A 116 -10.22 -32.50 -30.75
C ILE A 116 -9.24 -33.68 -30.88
N THR A 117 -9.80 -34.87 -31.15
CA THR A 117 -9.19 -36.15 -31.55
C THR A 117 -8.83 -37.10 -30.38
N SER A 118 -9.50 -38.23 -30.17
CA SER A 118 -9.62 -39.33 -31.14
C SER A 118 -10.73 -40.36 -30.83
N ARG A 119 -11.59 -40.58 -31.83
CA ARG A 119 -12.27 -41.80 -32.32
C ARG A 119 -12.83 -42.83 -31.33
N GLY A 120 -14.16 -42.98 -31.38
CA GLY A 120 -14.82 -44.23 -31.00
C GLY A 120 -16.35 -44.30 -31.20
N LYS A 121 -16.80 -44.20 -32.47
CA LYS A 121 -17.99 -44.88 -33.09
C LYS A 121 -19.13 -44.00 -33.65
N GLN A 122 -19.10 -43.99 -35.00
CA GLN A 122 -20.17 -44.03 -36.02
C GLN A 122 -20.93 -42.73 -36.41
N PRO A 123 -21.27 -42.58 -37.71
CA PRO A 123 -21.39 -41.30 -38.41
C PRO A 123 -22.85 -40.86 -38.69
N TYR A 124 -22.97 -39.54 -38.91
CA TYR A 124 -23.92 -38.75 -39.73
C TYR A 124 -24.96 -39.53 -40.57
N SER A 125 -26.20 -39.07 -40.79
CA SER A 125 -26.80 -37.72 -40.93
C SER A 125 -28.33 -37.92 -41.13
N PRO A 126 -29.20 -36.94 -41.50
CA PRO A 126 -29.10 -35.47 -41.55
C PRO A 126 -30.37 -34.78 -40.96
N THR A 127 -30.44 -33.45 -40.93
CA THR A 127 -31.55 -32.65 -41.54
C THR A 127 -31.15 -31.18 -41.55
N ILE A 128 -30.97 -30.64 -42.76
CA ILE A 128 -30.87 -29.20 -43.00
C ILE A 128 -32.29 -28.70 -43.27
N ILE A 129 -32.73 -27.69 -42.52
CA ILE A 129 -33.91 -26.90 -42.90
C ILE A 129 -33.38 -25.53 -43.30
N ASN A 130 -33.25 -25.29 -44.61
CA ASN A 130 -33.14 -23.94 -45.14
C ASN A 130 -34.51 -23.53 -45.66
N ALA A 131 -35.03 -22.43 -45.12
CA ALA A 131 -36.21 -21.76 -45.64
C ALA A 131 -35.86 -21.05 -46.95
N SER A 132 -36.65 -21.30 -47.98
CA SER A 132 -36.71 -20.48 -49.20
C SER A 132 -37.93 -19.56 -49.11
N ASN A 133 -37.70 -18.29 -49.44
CA ASN A 133 -38.59 -17.12 -49.51
C ASN A 133 -40.09 -17.36 -49.74
N VAL A 134 -40.92 -16.60 -49.00
CA VAL A 134 -41.66 -15.42 -49.53
C VAL A 134 -41.62 -14.31 -48.49
#